data_AF-A0AAU7NGV6-F1
#
_entry.id   AF-A0AAU7NGV6-F1
#
_cell.length_a   1.000
_cell.length_b   1.000
_cell.length_c   1.000
_cell.angle_alpha   90.00
_cell.angle_beta   90.00
_cell.angle_gamma   90.00
#
_symmetry.space_group_name_H-M   'P 1'
#
loop_
_entity.id
_entity.type
_entity.pdbx_description
1 polymer ?
#
loop_
_entity_poly.entity_id
_entity_poly.type
_entity_poly.pdbx_seq_one_letter_code
_entity_poly.pdbx_strand_id
1 'polypeptide(L)'
;MLQKTTPEAVFNGLEERIHFYFCLLVAVGLSRKQGRIASNRQKNAFIMKWLKNAGQVASFRQRASSEIVWLRGEILRHPPDRDPEPILMLIYQTASEMRRT
;
A
#
# COMPACT_ATOMS: atom_id res chain seq x y z
N MET A 1 8.47 -27.50 12.57
CA MET A 1 6.99 -27.59 12.56
C MET A 1 6.48 -26.76 11.39
N LEU A 2 5.94 -27.37 10.33
CA LEU A 2 5.29 -26.61 9.25
C LEU A 2 3.97 -26.06 9.80
N GLN A 3 3.86 -24.74 9.97
CA GLN A 3 2.57 -24.11 10.18
C GLN A 3 1.75 -24.33 8.90
N LYS A 4 0.73 -25.20 8.97
CA LYS A 4 -0.32 -25.26 7.97
C LYS A 4 -1.10 -23.95 8.08
N THR A 5 -0.81 -22.99 7.20
CA THR A 5 -1.60 -21.78 7.07
C THR A 5 -3.01 -22.19 6.63
N THR A 6 -4.01 -21.96 7.48
CA THR A 6 -5.40 -22.28 7.13
C THR A 6 -5.88 -21.37 6.00
N PRO A 7 -6.76 -21.84 5.10
CA PRO A 7 -7.30 -21.00 4.01
C PRO A 7 -7.87 -19.67 4.53
N GLU A 8 -8.57 -19.69 5.66
CA GLU A 8 -9.11 -18.51 6.34
C GLU A 8 -8.04 -17.47 6.68
N ALA A 9 -6.88 -17.89 7.18
CA ALA A 9 -5.77 -16.97 7.48
C ALA A 9 -5.16 -16.36 6.21
N VAL A 10 -5.15 -17.11 5.11
CA VAL A 10 -4.70 -16.62 3.79
C VAL A 10 -5.70 -15.60 3.23
N PHE A 11 -7.00 -15.90 3.27
CA PHE A 11 -8.06 -14.99 2.81
C PHE A 11 -8.12 -13.70 3.64
N ASN A 12 -8.04 -13.80 4.97
CA ASN A 12 -7.99 -12.62 5.85
C ASN A 12 -6.77 -11.74 5.53
N GLY A 13 -5.60 -12.33 5.29
CA GLY A 13 -4.40 -11.60 4.90
C GLY A 13 -4.52 -10.92 3.52
N LEU A 14 -5.28 -11.50 2.58
CA LEU A 14 -5.54 -10.91 1.28
C LEU A 14 -6.48 -9.70 1.38
N GLU A 15 -7.56 -9.80 2.15
CA GLU A 15 -8.50 -8.68 2.36
C GLU A 15 -7.82 -7.48 3.03
N GLU A 16 -6.95 -7.73 4.01
CA GLU A 16 -6.20 -6.69 4.71
C GLU A 16 -5.23 -5.96 3.78
N ARG A 17 -4.57 -6.69 2.87
CA ARG A 17 -3.74 -6.09 1.81
C ARG A 17 -4.56 -5.25 0.85
N ILE A 18 -5.69 -5.78 0.36
CA ILE A 18 -6.59 -5.03 -0.54
C ILE A 18 -7.04 -3.72 0.13
N HIS A 19 -7.46 -3.78 1.39
CA HIS A 19 -7.88 -2.61 2.15
C HIS A 19 -6.74 -1.60 2.30
N PHE A 20 -5.54 -2.06 2.66
CA PHE A 20 -4.36 -1.20 2.77
C PHE A 20 -4.05 -0.44 1.47
N TYR A 21 -3.97 -1.12 0.33
CA TYR A 21 -3.68 -0.50 -0.96
C TYR A 21 -4.82 0.42 -1.42
N PHE A 22 -6.08 0.04 -1.18
CA PHE A 22 -7.24 0.88 -1.43
C PHE A 22 -7.15 2.21 -0.65
N CYS A 23 -6.91 2.15 0.67
CA CYS A 23 -6.77 3.33 1.51
C CYS A 23 -5.64 4.25 1.03
N LEU A 24 -4.50 3.68 0.63
CA LEU A 24 -3.38 4.46 0.10
C LEU A 24 -3.75 5.17 -1.22
N LEU A 25 -4.34 4.46 -2.18
CA LEU A 25 -4.78 5.02 -3.46
C LEU A 25 -5.81 6.14 -3.27
N VAL A 26 -6.79 5.94 -2.37
CA VAL A 26 -7.77 6.97 -2.01
C VAL A 26 -7.07 8.20 -1.41
N ALA A 27 -6.11 8.01 -0.50
CA ALA A 27 -5.37 9.11 0.11
C ALA A 27 -4.58 9.93 -0.93
N VAL A 28 -3.94 9.26 -1.90
CA VAL A 28 -3.25 9.92 -3.03
C VAL A 28 -4.24 10.73 -3.88
N GLY A 29 -5.38 10.13 -4.24
CA GLY A 29 -6.42 10.79 -5.02
C GLY A 29 -7.01 12.02 -4.34
N LEU A 30 -7.29 11.94 -3.03
CA LEU A 30 -7.77 13.07 -2.23
C LEU A 30 -6.72 14.19 -2.15
N SER A 31 -5.46 13.86 -1.90
CA SER A 31 -4.37 14.83 -1.82
C SER A 31 -4.14 15.55 -3.16
N ARG A 32 -4.24 14.82 -4.28
CA ARG A 32 -4.21 15.41 -5.63
C ARG A 32 -5.37 16.39 -5.86
N LYS A 33 -6.61 15.99 -5.54
CA LYS A 33 -7.79 16.86 -5.68
C LYS A 33 -7.69 18.14 -4.84
N GLN A 34 -6.97 18.10 -3.73
CA GLN A 34 -6.70 19.26 -2.87
C GLN A 34 -5.50 20.10 -3.34
N GLY A 35 -4.90 19.80 -4.50
CA GLY A 35 -3.77 20.56 -5.05
C GLY A 35 -2.44 20.32 -4.32
N ARG A 36 -2.35 19.34 -3.41
CA ARG A 36 -1.14 19.08 -2.60
C ARG A 36 -0.09 18.24 -3.34
N ILE A 37 -0.46 17.65 -4.47
CA ILE A 37 0.42 16.83 -5.32
C ILE A 37 0.34 17.38 -6.75
N ALA A 38 1.39 18.09 -7.17
CA ALA A 38 1.55 18.63 -8.52
C ALA A 38 2.73 17.99 -9.28
N SER A 39 3.56 17.17 -8.62
CA SER A 39 4.67 16.45 -9.25
C SER A 39 4.84 15.03 -8.70
N ASN A 40 5.55 14.17 -9.45
CA ASN A 40 5.89 12.82 -8.98
C ASN A 40 6.71 12.85 -7.69
N ARG A 41 7.62 13.81 -7.55
CA ARG A 41 8.38 14.01 -6.31
C ARG A 41 7.49 14.29 -5.11
N GLN A 42 6.49 15.17 -5.27
CA GLN A 42 5.52 15.47 -4.22
C GLN A 42 4.64 14.24 -3.92
N LYS A 43 4.29 13.46 -4.95
CA LYS A 43 3.56 12.20 -4.78
C LYS A 43 4.37 11.19 -3.96
N ASN A 44 5.65 11.02 -4.26
CA ASN A 44 6.57 10.16 -3.51
C ASN A 44 6.70 10.61 -2.06
N ALA A 45 6.93 11.90 -1.83
CA ALA A 45 7.01 12.45 -0.49
C ALA A 45 5.71 12.23 0.31
N PHE A 46 4.56 12.44 -0.33
CA PHE A 46 3.24 12.19 0.26
C PHE A 46 3.07 10.72 0.65
N ILE A 47 3.33 9.79 -0.27
CA ILE A 47 3.19 8.34 -0.02
C ILE A 47 4.14 7.90 1.09
N MET A 48 5.40 8.32 1.06
CA MET A 48 6.37 7.99 2.11
C MET A 48 5.96 8.50 3.49
N LYS A 49 5.38 9.71 3.57
CA LYS A 49 4.81 10.25 4.81
C LYS A 49 3.57 9.47 5.25
N TRP A 50 2.68 9.15 4.31
CA TRP A 50 1.47 8.36 4.60
C TRP A 50 1.85 6.98 5.15
N LEU A 51 2.81 6.28 4.54
CA LEU A 51 3.30 4.97 4.99
C LEU A 51 3.93 5.03 6.38
N LYS A 52 4.69 6.09 6.68
CA LYS A 52 5.22 6.32 8.02
C LYS A 52 4.10 6.44 9.05
N ASN A 53 3.05 7.19 8.75
CA ASN A 53 1.91 7.37 9.63
C ASN A 53 1.09 6.07 9.78
N ALA A 54 0.84 5.35 8.69
CA ALA A 54 0.13 4.08 8.70
C ALA A 54 0.82 3.06 9.63
N GLY A 55 2.15 3.00 9.64
CA GLY A 55 2.90 2.11 10.55
C GLY A 55 2.75 2.46 12.05
N GLN A 56 2.26 3.66 12.37
CA GLN A 56 1.94 4.06 13.74
C GLN A 56 0.49 3.75 14.15
N VAL A 57 -0.40 3.49 13.20
CA VAL A 57 -1.80 3.13 13.46
C VAL A 57 -1.87 1.64 13.78
N ALA A 58 -2.47 1.29 14.92
CA ALA A 58 -2.52 -0.09 15.42
C ALA A 58 -3.14 -1.08 14.40
N SER A 59 -4.22 -0.67 13.72
CA SER A 59 -4.89 -1.50 12.72
C SER A 59 -3.98 -1.89 11.54
N PHE A 60 -3.22 -0.94 11.00
CA PHE A 60 -2.27 -1.23 9.91
C PHE A 60 -0.98 -1.88 10.40
N ARG A 61 -0.52 -1.57 11.61
CA ARG A 61 0.69 -2.18 12.18
C ARG A 61 0.54 -3.70 12.35
N GLN A 62 -0.64 -4.17 12.77
CA GLN A 62 -0.88 -5.60 12.95
C GLN A 62 -1.07 -6.35 11.63
N ARG A 63 -1.64 -5.68 10.61
CA ARG A 63 -2.20 -6.32 9.41
C ARG A 63 -1.39 -6.10 8.13
N ALA A 64 -0.62 -5.01 8.05
CA ALA A 64 0.06 -4.58 6.83
C ALA A 64 1.52 -4.13 7.06
N SER A 65 2.14 -4.49 8.20
CA SER A 65 3.51 -4.07 8.51
C SER A 65 4.53 -4.51 7.45
N SER A 66 4.41 -5.73 6.92
CA SER A 66 5.27 -6.23 5.85
C SER A 66 5.12 -5.41 4.57
N GLU A 67 3.89 -5.07 4.19
CA GLU A 67 3.61 -4.25 3.00
C GLU A 67 4.16 -2.83 3.16
N ILE A 68 4.00 -2.23 4.35
CA ILE A 68 4.55 -0.90 4.65
C ILE A 68 6.07 -0.89 4.52
N VAL A 69 6.75 -1.89 5.10
CA VAL A 69 8.22 -2.00 5.03
C VAL A 69 8.67 -2.23 3.60
N TRP A 70 8.05 -3.19 2.90
CA TRP A 70 8.39 -3.53 1.52
C TRP A 70 8.20 -2.34 0.59
N LEU A 71 7.05 -1.67 0.63
CA LEU A 71 6.73 -0.57 -0.27
C LEU A 71 7.61 0.66 -0.05
N ARG A 72 7.98 0.95 1.21
CA ARG A 72 8.97 2.00 1.52
C ARG A 72 10.32 1.67 0.92
N GLY A 73 10.77 0.42 1.07
CA GLY A 73 12.01 -0.06 0.46
C GLY A 73 11.96 0.02 -1.06
N GLU A 74 10.83 -0.37 -1.65
CA GLU A 74 10.62 -0.31 -3.09
C GLU A 74 10.70 1.13 -3.60
N ILE A 75 9.96 2.07 -3.01
CA ILE A 75 10.04 3.50 -3.42
C ILE A 75 11.46 4.04 -3.33
N LEU A 76 12.20 3.70 -2.26
CA LEU A 76 13.58 4.16 -2.06
C LEU A 76 14.60 3.56 -3.02
N ARG A 77 14.31 2.42 -3.66
CA ARG A 77 15.18 1.81 -4.68
C ARG A 77 15.16 2.55 -6.01
N HIS A 78 14.19 3.43 -6.22
CA HIS A 78 13.99 4.13 -7.49
C HIS A 78 14.27 5.62 -7.36
N PRO A 79 14.50 6.33 -8.49
CA PRO A 79 14.68 7.77 -8.48
C PRO A 79 13.49 8.51 -7.84
N PRO A 80 13.71 9.63 -7.12
CA PRO A 80 12.65 10.38 -6.45
C PRO A 80 11.52 10.91 -7.33
N ASP A 81 11.69 10.91 -8.66
CA ASP A 81 10.71 11.36 -9.63
C ASP A 81 9.96 10.21 -10.33
N ARG A 82 10.31 8.94 -10.02
CA ARG A 82 9.55 7.78 -10.49
C ARG A 82 8.18 7.78 -9.84
N ASP A 83 7.12 7.67 -10.63
CA ASP A 83 5.76 7.58 -10.11
C ASP A 83 5.49 6.16 -9.54
N PRO A 84 5.17 6.01 -8.24
CA PRO A 84 4.85 4.72 -7.65
C PRO A 84 3.37 4.33 -7.82
N GLU A 85 2.49 5.25 -8.22
CA GLU A 85 1.06 4.97 -8.32
C GLU A 85 0.71 3.83 -9.29
N PRO A 86 1.38 3.66 -10.45
CA PRO A 86 1.13 2.51 -11.33
C PRO A 86 1.36 1.16 -10.66
N ILE A 87 2.42 1.01 -9.85
CA ILE A 87 2.67 -0.26 -9.14
C ILE A 87 1.66 -0.47 -8.01
N LEU A 88 1.23 0.60 -7.33
CA LEU A 88 0.15 0.52 -6.33
C LEU A 88 -1.16 0.06 -6.95
N MET A 89 -1.52 0.61 -8.13
CA MET A 89 -2.71 0.21 -8.87
C MET A 89 -2.64 -1.26 -9.29
N LEU A 90 -1.49 -1.71 -9.83
CA LEU A 90 -1.29 -3.09 -10.24
C LEU A 90 -1.51 -4.06 -9.07
N ILE A 91 -0.86 -3.80 -7.92
CA ILE A 91 -0.99 -4.67 -6.73
C ILE A 91 -2.45 -4.72 -6.26
N TYR A 92 -3.12 -3.56 -6.18
CA TYR A 92 -4.52 -3.49 -5.77
C TYR A 92 -5.43 -4.29 -6.71
N GLN A 93 -5.26 -4.14 -8.02
CA GLN A 93 -6.06 -4.83 -9.04
C GLN A 93 -5.85 -6.35 -8.95
N THR A 94 -4.60 -6.80 -8.96
CA THR A 94 -4.27 -8.23 -8.88
C THR A 94 -4.79 -8.86 -7.58
N ALA A 95 -4.60 -8.21 -6.43
CA ALA A 95 -5.12 -8.72 -5.17
C ALA A 95 -6.66 -8.77 -5.17
N SER A 96 -7.31 -7.75 -5.73
CA SER A 96 -8.78 -7.70 -5.83
C SER A 96 -9.35 -8.76 -6.76
N GLU A 97 -8.62 -9.14 -7.81
CA GLU A 97 -8.98 -10.24 -8.72
C GLU A 97 -8.85 -11.59 -8.03
N MET A 98 -7.73 -11.83 -7.32
CA MET A 98 -7.52 -13.08 -6.56
C MET A 98 -8.58 -13.33 -5.49
N ARG A 99 -9.20 -12.26 -4.94
CA ARG A 99 -10.31 -12.40 -3.98
C ARG A 99 -11.61 -12.87 -4.66
N ARG A 100 -11.78 -12.63 -5.96
CA ARG A 100 -13.00 -12.99 -6.70
C ARG A 100 -12.99 -14.42 -7.24
N THR A 101 -11.81 -15.03 -7.33
CA THR A 101 -11.58 -16.40 -7.81
C THR A 101 -11.56 -17.38 -6.66
#